data_AF-A0A7Y0AHU0-F1
#
_entry.id   AF-A0A7Y0AHU0-F1
#
_cell.length_a   1.000
_cell.length_b   1.000
_cell.length_c   1.000
_cell.angle_alpha   90.00
_cell.angle_beta   90.00
_cell.angle_gamma   90.00
#
_symmetry.space_group_name_H-M   'P 1'
#
loop_
_entity.id
_entity.type
_entity.pdbx_description
1 polymer ?
#
loop_
_entity_poly.entity_id
_entity_poly.type
_entity_poly.pdbx_seq_one_letter_code
_entity_poly.pdbx_strand_id
1 'polypeptide(L)'
;MALLRKSRAISQEELGAHLGLTKSAISSFEKGKSFPAPENLLRLARRFNVSVDYLLTGKESVVDRNLIDTEGQEENDQNFSSYKEPTLITEAAKPPVTAERGGRLEVLTVQVGPDGEENIEVVNTRAAAGYAQHRVEREYIRKLPSFRLPGAPYNQGSFRAFQVAGDSMEPTLRDGDWLICRAVENWGRDMRDNRVYVVVTEEDVLVKRVINQFNERGQLTLESDNRAFGVRFLDGALVGEVWEGVARLTRSLAGPRVDVPDELARHRADIAELFERLTKAGL
;
A
#
# COMPACT_ATOMS: atom_id res chain seq x y z
N MET A 1 -3.54 -14.70 -21.01
CA MET A 1 -2.43 -14.73 -22.01
C MET A 1 -2.79 -15.40 -23.34
N ALA A 2 -3.25 -16.66 -23.38
CA ALA A 2 -3.55 -17.36 -24.65
C ALA A 2 -4.61 -16.67 -25.52
N LEU A 3 -5.63 -16.07 -24.89
CA LEU A 3 -6.68 -15.29 -25.57
C LEU A 3 -6.11 -14.04 -26.25
N LEU A 4 -5.27 -13.27 -25.55
CA LEU A 4 -4.59 -12.08 -26.11
C LEU A 4 -3.72 -12.44 -27.32
N ARG A 5 -2.96 -13.53 -27.24
CA ARG A 5 -2.13 -13.98 -28.35
C ARG A 5 -2.98 -14.39 -29.56
N LYS A 6 -4.04 -15.18 -29.36
CA LYS A 6 -4.95 -15.60 -30.42
C LYS A 6 -5.68 -14.41 -31.07
N SER A 7 -6.06 -13.39 -30.27
CA SER A 7 -6.71 -12.17 -30.77
C SER A 7 -5.85 -11.33 -31.71
N ARG A 8 -4.52 -11.50 -31.67
CA ARG A 8 -3.57 -10.83 -32.56
C ARG A 8 -2.96 -11.77 -33.61
N ALA A 9 -3.48 -12.98 -33.74
CA ALA A 9 -3.04 -14.00 -34.69
C ALA A 9 -1.53 -14.36 -34.63
N ILE A 10 -0.89 -14.21 -33.47
CA ILE A 10 0.54 -14.52 -33.29
C ILE A 10 0.70 -15.96 -32.79
N SER A 11 1.67 -16.73 -33.28
CA SER A 11 1.95 -18.08 -32.75
C SER A 11 2.70 -18.06 -31.41
N GLN A 12 2.69 -19.16 -30.65
CA GLN A 12 3.46 -19.25 -29.37
C GLN A 12 4.97 -19.12 -29.61
N GLU A 13 5.43 -19.55 -30.78
CA GLU A 13 6.83 -19.57 -31.19
C GLU A 13 7.31 -18.17 -31.52
N GLU A 14 6.53 -17.40 -32.28
CA GLU A 14 6.80 -15.99 -32.58
C GLU A 14 6.71 -15.12 -31.32
N LEU A 15 5.73 -15.36 -30.45
CA LEU A 15 5.65 -14.62 -29.18
C LEU A 15 6.86 -14.90 -28.28
N GLY A 16 7.34 -16.15 -28.27
CA GLY A 16 8.57 -16.52 -27.59
C GLY A 16 9.78 -15.76 -28.15
N ALA A 17 9.96 -15.78 -29.47
CA ALA A 17 11.06 -15.09 -30.15
C ALA A 17 11.11 -13.58 -29.83
N HIS A 18 9.95 -12.90 -29.83
CA HIS A 18 9.87 -11.47 -29.50
C HIS A 18 10.19 -11.15 -28.03
N LEU A 19 10.05 -12.11 -27.12
CA LEU A 19 10.30 -11.93 -25.69
C LEU A 19 11.67 -12.47 -25.26
N GLY A 20 12.39 -13.15 -26.16
CA GLY A 20 13.62 -13.88 -25.85
C GLY A 20 13.35 -15.17 -25.06
N LEU A 21 12.21 -15.81 -25.28
CA LEU A 21 11.73 -16.99 -24.56
C LEU A 21 11.45 -18.16 -25.50
N THR A 22 11.54 -19.38 -24.99
CA THR A 22 11.21 -20.57 -25.77
C THR A 22 9.69 -20.75 -25.90
N LYS A 23 9.25 -21.38 -27.01
CA LYS A 23 7.83 -21.77 -27.20
C LYS A 23 7.27 -22.57 -26.01
N SER A 24 8.10 -23.43 -25.40
CA SER A 24 7.70 -24.22 -24.23
C SER A 24 7.46 -23.37 -22.99
N ALA A 25 8.24 -22.30 -22.76
CA ALA A 25 7.99 -21.34 -21.69
C ALA A 25 6.66 -20.61 -21.88
N ILE A 26 6.40 -20.12 -23.09
CA ILE A 26 5.12 -19.49 -23.46
C ILE A 26 3.94 -20.43 -23.25
N SER A 27 4.06 -21.71 -23.68
CA SER A 27 3.01 -22.70 -23.43
C SER A 27 2.82 -23.00 -21.95
N SER A 28 3.85 -22.93 -21.11
CA SER A 28 3.75 -23.17 -19.67
C SER A 28 3.03 -22.03 -18.96
N PHE A 29 3.31 -20.79 -19.38
CA PHE A 29 2.62 -19.59 -18.90
C PHE A 29 1.15 -19.58 -19.29
N GLU A 30 0.82 -19.91 -20.55
CA GLU A 30 -0.55 -19.95 -21.03
C GLU A 30 -1.41 -21.01 -20.32
N LYS A 31 -0.80 -22.10 -19.85
CA LYS A 31 -1.47 -23.19 -19.11
C LYS A 31 -1.44 -23.02 -17.59
N GLY A 32 -0.86 -21.91 -17.09
CA GLY A 32 -0.76 -21.64 -15.65
C GLY A 32 0.17 -22.57 -14.89
N LYS A 33 1.06 -23.31 -15.57
CA LYS A 33 2.01 -24.24 -14.94
C LYS A 33 3.22 -23.53 -14.34
N SER A 34 3.58 -22.38 -14.90
CA SER A 34 4.60 -21.49 -14.38
C SER A 34 4.20 -20.05 -14.63
N PHE A 35 4.73 -19.13 -13.83
CA PHE A 35 4.47 -17.70 -13.98
C PHE A 35 5.65 -17.01 -14.67
N PRO A 36 5.42 -16.02 -15.55
CA PRO A 36 6.49 -15.24 -16.15
C PRO A 36 7.24 -14.46 -15.07
N ALA A 37 8.57 -14.37 -15.19
CA ALA A 37 9.35 -13.43 -14.38
C ALA A 37 8.87 -11.98 -14.59
N PRO A 38 9.04 -11.09 -13.60
CA PRO A 38 8.52 -9.72 -13.66
C PRO A 38 8.92 -8.96 -14.95
N GLU A 39 10.16 -9.13 -15.41
CA GLU A 39 10.66 -8.48 -16.63
C GLU A 39 9.89 -8.95 -17.88
N ASN A 40 9.59 -10.25 -17.95
CA ASN A 40 8.83 -10.84 -19.05
C ASN A 40 7.34 -10.45 -18.97
N LEU A 41 6.82 -10.27 -17.76
CA LEU A 41 5.46 -9.83 -17.51
C LEU A 41 5.23 -8.38 -17.97
N LEU A 42 6.18 -7.47 -17.69
CA LEU A 42 6.16 -6.11 -18.21
C LEU A 42 6.28 -6.07 -19.74
N ARG A 43 7.15 -6.90 -20.33
CA ARG A 43 7.27 -7.01 -21.79
C ARG A 43 5.98 -7.51 -22.43
N LEU A 44 5.32 -8.50 -21.83
CA LEU A 44 4.01 -8.98 -22.25
C LEU A 44 2.94 -7.87 -22.16
N ALA A 45 2.91 -7.12 -21.05
CA ALA A 45 1.95 -6.04 -20.84
C ALA A 45 2.07 -4.96 -21.93
N ARG A 46 3.31 -4.51 -22.18
CA ARG A 46 3.60 -3.54 -23.25
C ARG A 46 3.26 -4.09 -24.63
N ARG A 47 3.62 -5.34 -24.94
CA ARG A 47 3.36 -5.95 -26.24
C ARG A 47 1.87 -6.07 -26.54
N PHE A 48 1.07 -6.45 -25.54
CA PHE A 48 -0.37 -6.59 -25.71
C PHE A 48 -1.14 -5.30 -25.46
N ASN A 49 -0.47 -4.23 -25.03
CA ASN A 49 -1.07 -2.96 -24.61
C ASN A 49 -2.18 -3.18 -23.57
N VAL A 50 -1.88 -4.01 -22.58
CA VAL A 50 -2.76 -4.34 -21.47
C VAL A 50 -2.00 -4.09 -20.16
N SER A 51 -2.73 -3.88 -19.08
CA SER A 51 -2.09 -3.78 -17.77
C SER A 51 -1.44 -5.11 -17.37
N VAL A 52 -0.38 -5.02 -16.56
CA VAL A 52 0.21 -6.21 -15.92
C VAL A 52 -0.83 -6.93 -15.07
N ASP A 53 -1.71 -6.16 -14.42
CA ASP A 53 -2.84 -6.68 -13.66
C ASP A 53 -3.75 -7.56 -14.53
N TYR A 54 -4.14 -7.09 -15.71
CA TYR A 54 -4.94 -7.87 -16.65
C TYR A 54 -4.29 -9.22 -17.02
N LEU A 55 -2.96 -9.24 -17.17
CA LEU A 55 -2.23 -10.48 -17.48
C LEU A 55 -2.23 -11.49 -16.33
N LEU A 56 -2.25 -11.03 -15.09
CA LEU A 56 -2.21 -11.85 -13.89
C LEU A 56 -3.59 -12.29 -13.42
N THR A 57 -4.57 -11.40 -13.51
CA THR A 57 -5.91 -11.60 -12.93
C THR A 57 -6.94 -12.03 -13.97
N GLY A 58 -6.68 -11.76 -15.25
CA GLY A 58 -7.62 -12.02 -16.35
C GLY A 58 -8.86 -11.13 -16.33
N LYS A 59 -8.92 -10.13 -15.45
CA LYS A 59 -10.05 -9.20 -15.31
C LYS A 59 -9.68 -7.87 -15.95
N GLU A 60 -10.54 -7.39 -16.86
CA GLU A 60 -10.37 -6.09 -17.50
C GLU A 60 -10.52 -5.00 -16.45
N SER A 61 -9.43 -4.34 -16.09
CA SER A 61 -9.48 -3.10 -15.32
C SER A 61 -10.13 -2.06 -16.21
N VAL A 62 -11.32 -1.58 -15.84
CA VAL A 62 -11.99 -0.48 -16.53
C VAL A 62 -11.16 0.77 -16.31
N VAL A 63 -10.23 1.04 -17.23
CA VAL A 63 -9.52 2.32 -17.29
C VAL A 63 -10.39 3.19 -18.18
N ASP A 64 -11.03 4.20 -17.58
CA ASP A 64 -11.89 5.14 -18.27
C ASP A 64 -11.06 5.87 -19.35
N ARG A 65 -11.37 5.57 -20.61
CA ARG A 65 -10.49 5.83 -21.76
C ARG A 65 -10.67 7.24 -22.35
N ASN A 66 -11.30 8.15 -21.61
CA ASN A 66 -11.74 9.47 -22.09
C ASN A 66 -10.79 10.65 -21.78
N LEU A 67 -9.52 10.41 -21.42
CA LEU A 67 -8.60 11.52 -21.10
C LEU A 67 -7.48 11.79 -22.11
N ILE A 68 -7.42 11.10 -23.25
CA ILE A 68 -6.35 11.36 -24.22
C ILE A 68 -6.82 11.17 -25.66
N ASP A 69 -7.30 12.26 -26.25
CA ASP A 69 -7.07 12.77 -27.61
C ASP A 69 -7.80 14.14 -27.63
N THR A 70 -7.22 15.27 -28.00
CA THR A 70 -6.57 15.51 -29.29
C THR A 70 -5.59 16.68 -29.18
N GLU A 71 -4.64 16.63 -30.10
CA GLU A 71 -3.69 17.64 -30.56
C GLU A 71 -4.21 19.09 -30.55
N GLY A 72 -3.27 20.00 -30.32
CA GLY A 72 -3.53 21.39 -29.99
C GLY A 72 -4.08 22.27 -31.09
N GLN A 73 -4.49 23.47 -30.67
CA GLN A 73 -4.21 24.73 -31.34
C GLN A 73 -4.51 25.89 -30.38
N GLU A 74 -3.66 26.90 -30.48
CA GLU A 74 -3.52 28.08 -29.62
C GLU A 74 -4.59 29.16 -29.92
N GLU A 75 -4.56 30.23 -29.11
CA GLU A 75 -5.22 31.56 -29.25
C GLU A 75 -6.56 31.75 -28.48
N ASN A 76 -6.86 32.86 -27.79
CA ASN A 76 -6.14 34.08 -27.44
C ASN A 76 -6.86 34.76 -26.24
N ASP A 77 -6.07 35.10 -25.21
CA ASP A 77 -6.12 36.24 -24.29
C ASP A 77 -7.40 37.12 -24.13
N GLN A 78 -7.92 37.17 -22.89
CA GLN A 78 -8.05 38.37 -22.01
C GLN A 78 -9.25 38.31 -21.02
N ASN A 79 -9.03 37.72 -19.83
CA ASN A 79 -9.45 38.23 -18.50
C ASN A 79 -9.51 37.09 -17.47
N PHE A 80 -8.60 37.07 -16.50
CA PHE A 80 -8.89 37.36 -15.09
C PHE A 80 -7.67 37.01 -14.22
N SER A 81 -7.21 38.02 -13.49
CA SER A 81 -6.07 38.00 -12.58
C SER A 81 -6.32 37.16 -11.32
N SER A 82 -5.53 36.10 -11.08
CA SER A 82 -4.86 35.82 -9.80
C SER A 82 -4.07 34.50 -9.87
N TYR A 83 -2.86 34.50 -9.30
CA TYR A 83 -1.81 33.47 -9.27
C TYR A 83 -0.90 33.42 -10.51
N LYS A 84 0.32 33.96 -10.33
CA LYS A 84 1.47 33.79 -11.21
C LYS A 84 2.32 32.63 -10.70
N GLU A 85 2.50 31.59 -11.50
CA GLU A 85 3.63 30.67 -11.37
C GLU A 85 4.94 31.38 -11.76
N PRO A 86 6.10 31.00 -11.16
CA PRO A 86 7.39 31.17 -11.80
C PRO A 86 7.88 29.85 -12.41
N THR A 87 8.01 29.93 -13.72
CA THR A 87 8.61 29.12 -14.77
C THR A 87 9.86 28.30 -14.40
N LEU A 88 9.92 27.06 -14.89
CA LEU A 88 11.14 26.26 -15.02
C LEU A 88 12.14 26.95 -15.98
N ILE A 89 13.37 27.13 -15.51
CA ILE A 89 14.56 27.28 -16.35
C ILE A 89 15.14 25.87 -16.55
N THR A 90 15.42 25.54 -17.81
CA THR A 90 16.04 24.29 -18.24
C THR A 90 17.55 24.22 -17.91
N GLU A 91 18.03 22.96 -17.85
CA GLU A 91 19.43 22.48 -17.88
C GLU A 91 20.29 22.56 -16.61
N ALA A 92 20.56 21.38 -16.01
CA ALA A 92 21.92 20.85 -15.83
C ALA A 92 21.87 19.46 -15.17
N ALA A 93 22.55 18.48 -15.76
CA ALA A 93 22.76 17.16 -15.18
C ALA A 93 23.47 17.22 -13.81
N LYS A 94 22.96 16.51 -12.77
CA LYS A 94 23.73 16.15 -11.55
C LYS A 94 22.96 15.17 -10.63
N PRO A 95 23.64 14.45 -9.72
CA PRO A 95 24.35 13.18 -9.90
C PRO A 95 23.66 12.07 -9.04
N PRO A 96 24.27 10.92 -8.65
CA PRO A 96 23.52 9.78 -8.12
C PRO A 96 22.81 10.14 -6.81
N VAL A 97 21.56 9.70 -6.67
CA VAL A 97 20.75 9.85 -5.47
C VAL A 97 21.48 9.16 -4.32
N THR A 98 22.16 9.93 -3.48
CA THR A 98 22.79 9.46 -2.26
C THR A 98 21.72 9.13 -1.21
N ALA A 99 21.85 7.96 -0.61
CA ALA A 99 20.91 7.28 0.27
C ALA A 99 20.69 7.92 1.66
N GLU A 100 20.69 9.25 1.79
CA GLU A 100 20.65 9.94 3.10
C GLU A 100 19.38 10.78 3.36
N ARG A 101 18.32 10.60 2.58
CA ARG A 101 17.04 11.33 2.79
C ARG A 101 15.87 10.49 3.28
N GLY A 102 16.10 9.27 3.77
CA GLY A 102 15.09 8.56 4.55
C GLY A 102 14.90 9.34 5.85
N GLY A 103 13.90 10.22 5.90
CA GLY A 103 13.79 11.29 6.90
C GLY A 103 14.16 10.83 8.31
N ARG A 104 15.19 11.44 8.89
CA ARG A 104 15.56 11.23 10.28
C ARG A 104 14.50 11.91 11.13
N LEU A 105 13.84 11.15 12.01
CA LEU A 105 12.77 11.64 12.86
C LEU A 105 13.26 12.85 13.68
N GLU A 106 12.63 14.01 13.48
CA GLU A 106 12.96 15.21 14.23
C GLU A 106 12.40 15.07 15.66
N VAL A 107 13.30 15.17 16.64
CA VAL A 107 13.10 15.15 18.10
C VAL A 107 11.65 14.90 18.55
N LEU A 108 11.33 13.66 18.90
CA LEU A 108 10.04 13.34 19.49
C LEU A 108 9.87 13.98 20.87
N THR A 109 8.69 14.52 21.11
CA THR A 109 8.29 14.93 22.45
C THR A 109 7.60 13.74 23.11
N VAL A 110 8.21 13.26 24.20
CA VAL A 110 7.73 12.11 24.99
C VAL A 110 7.42 12.57 26.40
N GLN A 111 6.30 12.10 26.95
CA GLN A 111 5.99 12.29 28.37
C GLN A 111 6.66 11.18 29.20
N VAL A 112 7.41 11.57 30.24
CA VAL A 112 8.06 10.61 31.16
C VAL A 112 7.37 10.67 32.52
N GLY A 113 7.09 9.49 33.09
CA GLY A 113 6.52 9.36 34.42
C GLY A 113 7.52 9.62 35.55
N PRO A 114 7.06 9.74 36.81
CA PRO A 114 7.92 9.98 37.97
C PRO A 114 8.96 8.88 38.24
N ASP A 115 8.72 7.69 37.70
CA ASP A 115 9.56 6.49 37.76
C ASP A 115 10.59 6.42 36.62
N GLY A 116 10.62 7.41 35.72
CA GLY A 116 11.51 7.44 34.56
C GLY A 116 11.01 6.64 33.35
N GLU A 117 9.82 6.03 33.45
CA GLU A 117 9.22 5.23 32.38
C GLU A 117 8.44 6.13 31.40
N GLU A 118 8.57 5.89 30.10
CA GLU A 118 7.88 6.64 29.04
C GLU A 118 6.38 6.31 29.02
N ASN A 119 5.54 7.35 28.85
CA ASN A 119 4.10 7.19 28.65
C ASN A 119 3.78 6.98 27.18
N ILE A 120 2.70 6.24 26.91
CA ILE A 120 2.13 6.11 25.56
C ILE A 120 1.05 7.17 25.40
N GLU A 121 1.29 8.19 24.57
CA GLU A 121 0.25 9.19 24.28
C GLU A 121 -0.79 8.63 23.30
N VAL A 122 -2.02 9.14 23.43
CA VAL A 122 -3.19 8.66 22.70
C VAL A 122 -3.65 9.71 21.70
N VAL A 123 -3.60 9.38 20.42
CA VAL A 123 -4.14 10.17 19.32
C VAL A 123 -5.46 9.53 18.88
N ASN A 124 -6.58 10.12 19.31
CA ASN A 124 -7.90 9.69 18.88
C ASN A 124 -8.26 10.28 17.51
N THR A 125 -9.35 9.80 16.92
CA THR A 125 -9.79 10.22 15.58
C THR A 125 -10.07 11.72 15.47
N ARG A 126 -10.56 12.36 16.53
CA ARG A 126 -10.84 13.81 16.58
C ARG A 126 -9.56 14.64 16.70
N ALA A 127 -8.53 14.09 17.32
CA ALA A 127 -7.25 14.75 17.54
C ALA A 127 -6.26 14.55 16.37
N ALA A 128 -6.57 13.67 15.41
CA ALA A 128 -5.66 13.33 14.31
C ALA A 128 -5.20 14.54 13.49
N ALA A 129 -6.12 15.42 13.08
CA ALA A 129 -5.79 16.62 12.32
C ALA A 129 -4.94 17.61 13.13
N GLY A 130 -5.30 17.86 14.39
CA GLY A 130 -4.52 18.72 15.27
C GLY A 130 -3.13 18.14 15.56
N TYR A 131 -3.03 16.81 15.66
CA TYR A 131 -1.76 16.12 15.86
C TYR A 131 -0.86 16.26 14.63
N ALA A 132 -1.37 16.09 13.41
CA ALA A 132 -0.60 16.29 12.18
C ALA A 132 0.09 17.67 12.15
N GLN A 133 -0.62 18.71 12.61
CA GLN A 133 -0.13 20.09 12.61
C GLN A 133 0.77 20.44 13.81
N HIS A 134 0.42 19.99 15.02
CA HIS A 134 1.03 20.44 16.27
C HIS A 134 1.93 19.39 16.95
N ARG A 135 2.31 18.31 16.27
CA ARG A 135 3.14 17.20 16.82
C ARG A 135 4.48 17.62 17.43
N VAL A 136 5.08 18.70 16.94
CA VAL A 136 6.35 19.25 17.44
C VAL A 136 6.17 20.12 18.69
N GLU A 137 4.96 20.55 19.00
CA GLU A 137 4.66 21.43 20.12
C GLU A 137 4.53 20.62 21.42
N ARG A 138 5.52 20.77 22.31
CA ARG A 138 5.54 20.08 23.63
C ARG A 138 4.25 20.29 24.43
N GLU A 139 3.71 21.50 24.41
CA GLU A 139 2.49 21.84 25.14
C GLU A 139 1.23 21.19 24.55
N TYR A 140 1.19 20.93 23.24
CA TYR A 140 0.11 20.17 22.62
C TYR A 140 0.19 18.70 23.02
N ILE A 141 1.38 18.09 22.89
CA ILE A 141 1.59 16.67 23.20
C ILE A 141 1.34 16.37 24.69
N ARG A 142 1.65 17.31 25.59
CA ARG A 142 1.33 17.20 27.03
C ARG A 142 -0.17 17.12 27.35
N LYS A 143 -1.03 17.68 26.48
CA LYS A 143 -2.48 17.67 26.66
C LYS A 143 -3.13 16.38 26.16
N LEU A 144 -2.40 15.57 25.38
CA LEU A 144 -2.92 14.29 24.92
C LEU A 144 -3.12 13.35 26.10
N PRO A 145 -4.24 12.59 26.14
CA PRO A 145 -4.39 11.51 27.09
C PRO A 145 -3.22 10.54 26.96
N SER A 146 -2.79 9.94 28.06
CA SER A 146 -1.71 8.97 28.05
C SER A 146 -2.00 7.81 28.99
N PHE A 147 -1.39 6.67 28.69
CA PHE A 147 -1.44 5.48 29.54
C PHE A 147 -0.10 4.74 29.50
N ARG A 148 0.03 3.71 30.33
CA ARG A 148 1.23 2.86 30.37
C ARG A 148 0.86 1.40 30.23
N LEU A 149 1.72 0.66 29.53
CA LEU A 149 1.66 -0.79 29.46
C LEU A 149 2.79 -1.39 30.31
N PRO A 150 2.50 -2.41 31.13
CA PRO A 150 3.51 -3.00 31.98
C PRO A 150 4.51 -3.83 31.17
N GLY A 151 5.80 -3.67 31.48
CA GLY A 151 6.89 -4.54 31.01
C GLY A 151 7.42 -4.23 29.61
N ALA A 152 8.58 -4.83 29.30
CA ALA A 152 9.18 -4.78 27.98
C ALA A 152 8.30 -5.46 26.92
N PRO A 153 8.26 -4.95 25.66
CA PRO A 153 9.14 -3.92 25.10
C PRO A 153 8.60 -2.48 25.24
N TYR A 154 7.48 -2.25 25.92
CA TYR A 154 6.76 -0.96 25.88
C TYR A 154 7.38 0.14 26.74
N ASN A 155 8.45 -0.17 27.47
CA ASN A 155 9.25 0.77 28.24
C ASN A 155 10.60 1.11 27.60
N GLN A 156 10.86 0.63 26.38
CA GLN A 156 12.11 0.88 25.65
C GLN A 156 11.79 1.47 24.26
N GLY A 157 11.97 2.79 24.15
CA GLY A 157 11.73 3.56 22.94
C GLY A 157 10.36 4.24 22.93
N SER A 158 10.16 5.16 21.99
CA SER A 158 8.98 6.01 21.97
C SER A 158 7.77 5.33 21.34
N PHE A 159 6.66 5.31 22.08
CA PHE A 159 5.40 4.71 21.65
C PHE A 159 4.27 5.72 21.62
N ARG A 160 3.34 5.52 20.68
CA ARG A 160 2.11 6.30 20.58
C ARG A 160 0.97 5.39 20.15
N ALA A 161 -0.22 5.61 20.69
CA ALA A 161 -1.41 4.86 20.36
C ALA A 161 -2.32 5.70 19.45
N PHE A 162 -2.74 5.13 18.33
CA PHE A 162 -3.61 5.78 17.36
C PHE A 162 -4.94 5.05 17.30
N GLN A 163 -6.05 5.79 17.38
CA GLN A 163 -7.37 5.22 17.13
C GLN A 163 -7.58 5.07 15.62
N VAL A 164 -7.93 3.87 15.18
CA VAL A 164 -8.26 3.59 13.78
C VAL A 164 -9.62 4.21 13.46
N ALA A 165 -9.67 4.95 12.35
CA ALA A 165 -10.88 5.58 11.82
C ALA A 165 -11.30 4.90 10.51
N GLY A 166 -12.57 4.53 10.42
CA GLY A 166 -13.14 3.91 9.22
C GLY A 166 -12.73 2.46 9.01
N ASP A 167 -13.04 1.93 7.84
CA ASP A 167 -12.96 0.52 7.47
C ASP A 167 -11.84 0.21 6.47
N SER A 168 -11.01 1.19 6.11
CA SER A 168 -9.93 1.05 5.12
C SER A 168 -8.94 -0.07 5.44
N MET A 169 -8.75 -0.40 6.71
CA MET A 169 -7.80 -1.43 7.14
C MET A 169 -8.49 -2.76 7.49
N GLU A 170 -9.79 -2.92 7.21
CA GLU A 170 -10.46 -4.21 7.40
C GLU A 170 -9.94 -5.27 6.41
N PRO A 171 -9.77 -6.54 6.83
CA PRO A 171 -10.16 -7.12 8.12
C PRO A 171 -9.08 -7.00 9.22
N THR A 172 -7.91 -6.45 8.92
CA THR A 172 -6.76 -6.40 9.84
C THR A 172 -7.02 -5.48 11.02
N LEU A 173 -7.58 -4.29 10.79
CA LEU A 173 -7.97 -3.32 11.79
C LEU A 173 -9.38 -2.84 11.52
N ARG A 174 -10.20 -2.74 12.58
CA ARG A 174 -11.57 -2.25 12.49
C ARG A 174 -11.67 -0.81 12.99
N ASP A 175 -12.74 -0.12 12.59
CA ASP A 175 -13.07 1.19 13.14
C ASP A 175 -13.12 1.15 14.66
N GLY A 176 -12.46 2.12 15.30
CA GLY A 176 -12.40 2.24 16.75
C GLY A 176 -11.37 1.33 17.45
N ASP A 177 -10.66 0.45 16.73
CA ASP A 177 -9.52 -0.27 17.27
C ASP A 177 -8.40 0.71 17.68
N TRP A 178 -7.62 0.36 18.70
CA TRP A 178 -6.41 1.09 19.05
C TRP A 178 -5.20 0.37 18.51
N LEU A 179 -4.40 1.07 17.71
CA LEU A 179 -3.11 0.61 17.23
C LEU A 179 -2.02 1.21 18.09
N ILE A 180 -1.27 0.38 18.80
CA ILE A 180 -0.08 0.78 19.55
C ILE A 180 1.10 0.72 18.59
N CYS A 181 1.79 1.84 18.45
CA CYS A 181 2.86 1.99 17.48
C CYS A 181 4.16 2.41 18.15
N ARG A 182 5.27 1.96 17.57
CA ARG A 182 6.63 2.38 17.92
C ARG A 182 7.17 3.34 16.88
N ALA A 183 7.85 4.39 17.30
CA ALA A 183 8.50 5.33 16.39
C ALA A 183 9.54 4.63 15.50
N VAL A 184 9.60 5.03 14.23
CA VAL A 184 10.65 4.60 13.30
C VAL A 184 11.59 5.77 13.06
N GLU A 185 12.80 5.70 13.60
CA GLU A 185 13.75 6.82 13.57
C GLU A 185 14.24 7.16 12.16
N ASN A 186 14.65 6.16 11.37
CA ASN A 186 15.11 6.36 9.99
C ASN A 186 14.23 5.54 9.04
N TRP A 187 13.03 6.04 8.78
CA TRP A 187 12.00 5.27 8.08
C TRP A 187 12.42 4.83 6.67
N GLY A 188 13.23 5.62 5.95
CA GLY A 188 13.68 5.24 4.60
C GLY A 188 14.59 4.00 4.58
N ARG A 189 15.20 3.63 5.71
CA ARG A 189 16.04 2.43 5.85
C ARG A 189 15.37 1.34 6.70
N ASP A 190 14.73 1.73 7.79
CA ASP A 190 14.31 0.81 8.85
C ASP A 190 12.88 0.28 8.67
N MET A 191 12.09 0.88 7.76
CA MET A 191 10.78 0.35 7.39
C MET A 191 10.90 -1.00 6.70
N ARG A 192 9.98 -1.90 7.04
CA ARG A 192 9.83 -3.22 6.44
C ARG A 192 8.56 -3.26 5.62
N ASP A 193 8.68 -3.73 4.39
CA ASP A 193 7.55 -3.83 3.48
C ASP A 193 6.43 -4.72 4.04
N ASN A 194 5.21 -4.42 3.60
CA ASN A 194 4.00 -5.15 3.95
C ASN A 194 3.71 -5.20 5.45
N ARG A 195 4.17 -4.21 6.23
CA ARG A 195 3.73 -3.99 7.61
C ARG A 195 2.75 -2.83 7.70
N VAL A 196 1.98 -2.82 8.78
CA VAL A 196 1.05 -1.74 9.08
C VAL A 196 1.82 -0.61 9.76
N TYR A 197 1.72 0.58 9.19
CA TYR A 197 2.30 1.80 9.73
C TYR A 197 1.23 2.88 9.88
N VAL A 198 1.49 3.79 10.81
CA VAL A 198 0.88 5.11 10.82
C VAL A 198 1.87 6.06 10.17
N VAL A 199 1.45 6.68 9.07
CA VAL A 199 2.20 7.69 8.33
C VAL A 199 1.56 9.05 8.60
N VAL A 200 2.34 9.97 9.15
CA VAL A 200 1.89 11.31 9.51
C VAL A 200 2.47 12.29 8.50
N THR A 201 1.60 13.03 7.83
CA THR A 201 1.97 14.17 6.98
C THR A 201 1.61 15.47 7.70
N GLU A 202 1.81 16.62 7.06
CA GLU A 202 1.36 17.90 7.62
C GLU A 202 -0.18 18.02 7.68
N GLU A 203 -0.88 17.27 6.83
CA GLU A 203 -2.33 17.36 6.67
C GLU A 203 -3.08 16.22 7.36
N ASP A 204 -2.52 15.00 7.30
CA ASP A 204 -3.24 13.76 7.63
C ASP A 204 -2.44 12.80 8.52
N VAL A 205 -3.18 11.95 9.24
CA VAL A 205 -2.65 10.77 9.92
C VAL A 205 -3.24 9.53 9.27
N LEU A 206 -2.41 8.73 8.60
CA LEU A 206 -2.85 7.63 7.75
C LEU A 206 -2.41 6.28 8.32
N VAL A 207 -3.36 5.40 8.63
CA VAL A 207 -3.07 3.99 8.95
C VAL A 207 -3.13 3.18 7.68
N LYS A 208 -2.00 2.61 7.24
CA LYS A 208 -1.87 1.89 5.96
C LYS A 208 -0.85 0.76 6.06
N ARG A 209 -0.98 -0.23 5.19
CA ARG A 209 0.11 -1.14 4.88
C ARG A 209 1.08 -0.44 3.94
N VAL A 210 2.37 -0.49 4.22
CA VAL A 210 3.35 0.31 3.46
C VAL A 210 4.38 -0.57 2.76
N ILE A 211 4.69 -0.20 1.52
CA ILE A 211 5.85 -0.68 0.77
C ILE A 211 6.79 0.52 0.61
N ASN A 212 8.01 0.38 1.10
CA ASN A 212 9.02 1.42 1.09
C ASN A 212 9.82 1.39 -0.21
N GLN A 213 9.41 2.21 -1.18
CA GLN A 213 10.11 2.39 -2.46
C GLN A 213 10.94 3.68 -2.46
N PHE A 214 11.30 4.20 -1.28
CA PHE A 214 11.90 5.52 -1.16
C PHE A 214 13.27 5.60 -1.86
N ASN A 215 14.13 4.59 -1.68
CA ASN A 215 15.45 4.59 -2.29
C ASN A 215 15.41 4.38 -3.83
N GLU A 216 14.34 3.78 -4.35
CA GLU A 216 14.19 3.47 -5.78
C GLU A 216 13.44 4.57 -6.54
N ARG A 217 12.43 5.17 -5.91
CA ARG A 217 11.45 6.05 -6.53
C ARG A 217 11.14 7.32 -5.74
N GLY A 218 11.76 7.51 -4.58
CA GLY A 218 11.51 8.66 -3.71
C GLY A 218 10.15 8.65 -3.01
N GLN A 219 9.40 7.54 -3.03
CA GLN A 219 8.01 7.48 -2.56
C GLN A 219 7.72 6.26 -1.69
N LEU A 220 6.66 6.36 -0.89
CA LEU A 220 6.02 5.25 -0.20
C LEU A 220 4.75 4.83 -0.94
N THR A 221 4.51 3.52 -1.03
CA THR A 221 3.22 2.99 -1.51
C THR A 221 2.38 2.63 -0.30
N LEU A 222 1.21 3.26 -0.19
CA LEU A 222 0.26 3.09 0.91
C LEU A 222 -0.94 2.25 0.43
N GLU A 223 -1.06 1.06 0.99
CA GLU A 223 -2.10 0.10 0.66
C GLU A 223 -3.10 -0.02 1.82
N SER A 224 -4.37 -0.05 1.47
CA SER A 224 -5.46 -0.37 2.38
C SER A 224 -5.68 -1.89 2.35
N ASP A 225 -5.84 -2.52 3.50
CA ASP A 225 -6.15 -3.95 3.54
C ASP A 225 -7.57 -4.25 3.04
N ASN A 226 -8.46 -3.27 3.16
CA ASN A 226 -9.81 -3.36 2.61
C ASN A 226 -9.75 -3.09 1.12
N ARG A 227 -10.13 -4.11 0.34
CA ARG A 227 -10.10 -4.10 -1.13
C ARG A 227 -11.01 -3.05 -1.78
N ALA A 228 -11.97 -2.48 -1.03
CA ALA A 228 -12.78 -1.37 -1.51
C ALA A 228 -11.97 -0.07 -1.66
N PHE A 229 -10.79 0.00 -1.02
CA PHE A 229 -9.93 1.16 -1.02
C PHE A 229 -8.73 0.95 -1.95
N GLY A 230 -8.38 2.00 -2.69
CA GLY A 230 -7.27 1.98 -3.64
C GLY A 230 -5.90 2.11 -2.98
N VAL A 231 -4.87 1.90 -3.80
CA VAL A 231 -3.47 2.18 -3.46
C VAL A 231 -3.21 3.68 -3.64
N ARG A 232 -2.49 4.28 -2.69
CA ARG A 232 -2.05 5.68 -2.75
C ARG A 232 -0.52 5.73 -2.78
N PHE A 233 0.04 6.56 -3.65
CA PHE A 233 1.47 6.88 -3.64
C PHE A 233 1.70 8.17 -2.87
N LEU A 234 2.69 8.18 -1.98
CA LEU A 234 3.05 9.34 -1.18
C LEU A 234 4.52 9.69 -1.41
N ASP A 235 4.79 10.92 -1.85
CA ASP A 235 6.15 11.44 -1.96
C ASP A 235 6.81 11.42 -0.56
N GLY A 236 8.01 10.84 -0.48
CA GLY A 236 8.76 10.76 0.76
C GLY A 236 9.09 12.12 1.36
N ALA A 237 9.11 13.20 0.56
CA ALA A 237 9.29 14.57 1.06
C ALA A 237 8.12 15.06 1.91
N LEU A 238 6.92 14.49 1.76
CA LEU A 238 5.72 14.84 2.52
C LEU A 238 5.57 14.04 3.82
N VAL A 239 6.46 13.06 4.04
CA VAL A 239 6.42 12.18 5.22
C VAL A 239 7.07 12.88 6.40
N GLY A 240 6.28 13.22 7.41
CA GLY A 240 6.76 13.83 8.65
C GLY A 240 7.23 12.79 9.67
N GLU A 241 6.32 11.88 10.07
CA GLU A 241 6.62 10.82 11.03
C GLU A 241 6.11 9.47 10.54
N VAL A 242 6.80 8.40 10.93
CA VAL A 242 6.38 7.03 10.68
C VAL A 242 6.39 6.23 11.98
N TRP A 243 5.29 5.53 12.25
CA TRP A 243 5.12 4.70 13.42
C TRP A 243 4.74 3.28 13.02
N GLU A 244 5.54 2.28 13.43
CA GLU A 244 5.29 0.87 13.17
C GLU A 244 4.23 0.32 14.12
N GLY A 245 3.14 -0.25 13.59
CA GLY A 245 2.14 -0.94 14.40
C GLY A 245 2.70 -2.23 15.00
N VAL A 246 2.78 -2.29 16.34
CA VAL A 246 3.36 -3.44 17.06
C VAL A 246 2.31 -4.24 17.84
N ALA A 247 1.21 -3.60 18.23
CA ALA A 247 0.11 -4.25 18.92
C ALA A 247 -1.24 -3.59 18.60
N ARG A 248 -2.32 -4.35 18.75
CA ARG A 248 -3.70 -3.90 18.53
C ARG A 248 -4.55 -4.23 19.75
N LEU A 249 -5.29 -3.25 20.25
CA LEU A 249 -6.36 -3.45 21.22
C LEU A 249 -7.69 -3.30 20.50
N THR A 250 -8.48 -4.38 20.46
CA THR A 250 -9.78 -4.40 19.78
C THR A 250 -10.89 -4.67 20.78
N ARG A 251 -12.04 -4.02 20.55
CA ARG A 251 -13.29 -4.33 21.26
C ARG A 251 -14.18 -5.29 20.48
N SER A 252 -13.86 -5.50 19.20
CA SER A 252 -14.56 -6.44 18.33
C SER A 252 -13.91 -7.82 18.43
N LEU A 253 -14.27 -8.56 19.48
CA LEU A 253 -13.84 -9.95 19.61
C LEU A 253 -14.54 -10.79 18.54
N ALA A 254 -13.76 -11.60 17.82
CA ALA A 254 -14.32 -12.51 16.82
C ALA A 254 -15.32 -13.46 17.51
N GLY A 255 -16.42 -13.76 16.83
CA GLY A 255 -17.32 -14.83 17.23
C GLY A 255 -16.62 -16.19 17.25
N PRO A 256 -17.27 -17.24 17.77
CA PRO A 256 -16.72 -18.60 17.74
C PRO A 256 -16.25 -18.94 16.32
N ARG A 257 -14.99 -19.39 16.19
CA ARG A 257 -14.44 -19.83 14.91
C ARG A 257 -15.34 -20.95 14.38
N VAL A 258 -15.99 -20.71 13.24
CA VAL A 258 -16.37 -21.81 12.37
C VAL A 258 -15.07 -22.25 11.72
N ASP A 259 -14.62 -23.46 12.00
CA ASP A 259 -13.37 -23.97 11.44
C ASP A 259 -13.50 -24.05 9.92
N VAL A 260 -12.93 -23.06 9.23
CA VAL A 260 -12.84 -22.94 7.78
C VAL A 260 -12.27 -24.20 7.10
N PRO A 261 -11.35 -24.98 7.70
CA PRO A 261 -10.94 -26.27 7.13
C PRO A 261 -12.10 -27.24 6.88
N ASP A 262 -13.12 -27.26 7.74
CA ASP A 262 -14.27 -28.15 7.61
C ASP A 262 -15.22 -27.69 6.50
N GLU A 263 -15.42 -26.37 6.33
CA GLU A 263 -16.22 -25.85 5.22
C GLU A 263 -15.53 -26.06 3.87
N LEU A 264 -14.22 -25.84 3.80
CA LEU A 264 -13.46 -26.08 2.57
C LEU A 264 -13.40 -27.58 2.23
N ALA A 265 -13.30 -28.45 3.24
CA ALA A 265 -13.36 -29.90 3.07
C ALA A 265 -14.76 -30.34 2.62
N ARG A 266 -15.83 -29.80 3.20
CA ARG A 266 -17.22 -30.05 2.78
C ARG A 266 -17.46 -29.60 1.35
N HIS A 267 -17.10 -28.37 0.99
CA HIS A 267 -17.26 -27.87 -0.38
C HIS A 267 -16.43 -28.68 -1.39
N ARG A 268 -15.23 -29.15 -1.01
CA ARG A 268 -14.45 -30.06 -1.88
C ARG A 268 -15.13 -31.42 -2.04
N ALA A 269 -15.75 -31.95 -1.01
CA ALA A 269 -16.51 -33.19 -1.08
C ALA A 269 -17.75 -33.04 -1.98
N ASP A 270 -18.51 -31.95 -1.80
CA ASP A 270 -19.70 -31.65 -2.61
C ASP A 270 -19.35 -31.50 -4.11
N ILE A 271 -18.24 -30.82 -4.41
CA ILE A 271 -17.73 -30.67 -5.78
C ILE A 271 -17.31 -32.04 -6.36
N ALA A 272 -16.63 -32.88 -5.57
CA ALA A 272 -16.21 -34.20 -6.02
C ALA A 272 -17.41 -35.12 -6.32
N GLU A 273 -18.46 -35.07 -5.49
CA GLU A 273 -19.69 -35.83 -5.70
C GLU A 273 -20.44 -35.35 -6.95
N LEU A 274 -20.52 -34.05 -7.19
CA LEU A 274 -21.10 -33.48 -8.41
C LEU A 274 -20.36 -33.96 -9.67
N PHE A 275 -19.02 -33.98 -9.64
CA PHE A 275 -18.22 -34.51 -10.75
C PHE A 275 -18.48 -36.00 -10.98
N GLU A 276 -18.59 -36.81 -9.93
CA GLU A 276 -18.87 -38.24 -10.06
C GLU A 276 -20.25 -38.50 -10.66
N ARG A 277 -21.26 -37.72 -10.25
CA ARG A 277 -22.63 -37.79 -10.79
C ARG A 277 -22.69 -37.38 -12.26
N LEU A 278 -21.96 -36.35 -12.66
CA LEU A 278 -21.86 -35.93 -14.07
C LEU A 278 -21.17 -37.00 -14.93
N THR A 279 -20.09 -37.60 -14.41
CA THR A 279 -19.36 -38.66 -15.11
C THR A 279 -20.22 -39.93 -15.28
N LYS A 280 -21.04 -40.29 -14.29
CA LYS A 280 -21.99 -41.40 -14.37
C LYS A 280 -23.20 -41.11 -15.27
N ALA A 281 -23.55 -39.84 -15.47
CA ALA A 281 -24.65 -39.42 -16.33
C ALA A 281 -24.28 -39.35 -17.83
N GLY A 282 -23.01 -39.60 -18.19
CA GLY A 282 -22.56 -39.65 -19.58
C GLY A 282 -22.59 -38.31 -20.31
N LEU A 283 -22.45 -37.20 -19.56
CA LEU A 283 -22.25 -35.83 -20.08
C LEU A 283 -20.77 -35.46 -20.11
#